data_AF-A0A0J9WBS8-F1
#
_entry.id   AF-A0A0J9WBS8-F1
#
_cell.length_a   1.000
_cell.length_b   1.000
_cell.length_c   1.000
_cell.angle_alpha   90.00
_cell.angle_beta   90.00
_cell.angle_gamma   90.00
#
_symmetry.space_group_name_H-M   'P 1'
#
loop_
_entity.id
_entity.type
_entity.pdbx_description
1 polymer ?
#
loop_
_entity_poly.entity_id
_entity_poly.type
_entity_poly.pdbx_seq_one_letter_code
_entity_poly.pdbx_strand_id
1 'polypeptide(L)'
;MWYLEGDSVADPTTTFIEGWIRELEKSNPPRVWEDGSFDIGIMPSSGSPKKPRTRNTAPDPDATPRQKGAASLSDASLDYASSESGSNRSIPISSGSSSPRKRELELRNAKQYPLQRKRITAGIAQITPLMQDLAHLINGPTIPYNMKARITTQERFPNPPLESWFMPPTTDQSVIANDEYIYRRLRMIRRRTAECEDRLSHESTWNDCVHSPLLEVALYESEQDGVSYENITQCRIYPGLRDPDTFITDARIDYGIFFEPQEDSSLYSAIKTFKARNENNRVAHVQLTDERDTPLAISIETKNPKSTGSGVAGPAQLGTWVRAHFRHLESLPRADPDNLPMLPIIFVNGADWRVDFAQRTPDKLIIWESIQIGSTDSSHGCYAIIAALQRLAGWCRDDYAPWWEKALAGLEGPV
;
A
#
# COMPACT_ATOMS: atom_id res chain seq x y z
N MET A 1 -48.51 -31.79 24.91
CA MET A 1 -47.70 -31.99 26.13
C MET A 1 -46.25 -31.94 25.67
N TRP A 2 -45.55 -30.86 26.03
CA TRP A 2 -44.12 -30.52 25.84
C TRP A 2 -43.58 -30.24 24.42
N TYR A 3 -43.12 -28.99 24.30
CA TYR A 3 -42.35 -28.30 23.25
C TYR A 3 -40.89 -28.80 23.18
N LEU A 4 -40.23 -28.55 22.04
CA LEU A 4 -38.96 -27.80 21.96
C LEU A 4 -38.78 -27.25 20.52
N GLU A 5 -38.76 -25.92 20.42
CA GLU A 5 -38.39 -25.11 19.24
C GLU A 5 -36.87 -24.95 19.14
N GLY A 6 -36.37 -24.70 17.93
CA GLY A 6 -35.17 -23.88 17.73
C GLY A 6 -34.17 -24.39 16.70
N ASP A 7 -34.53 -24.41 15.41
CA ASP A 7 -33.52 -24.43 14.34
C ASP A 7 -33.37 -23.02 13.76
N SER A 8 -32.24 -22.41 14.10
CA SER A 8 -31.69 -21.20 13.51
C SER A 8 -31.31 -21.48 12.06
N VAL A 9 -32.05 -20.89 11.12
CA VAL A 9 -31.71 -20.87 9.70
C VAL A 9 -30.34 -20.18 9.53
N ALA A 10 -29.37 -20.92 8.99
CA ALA A 10 -28.05 -20.41 8.66
C ALA A 10 -28.13 -19.43 7.47
N ASP A 11 -27.50 -18.27 7.63
CA ASP A 11 -27.37 -17.22 6.63
C ASP A 11 -26.30 -17.61 5.58
N PRO A 12 -26.63 -17.76 4.28
CA PRO A 12 -25.71 -18.29 3.28
C PRO A 12 -24.68 -17.28 2.73
N THR A 13 -24.56 -16.09 3.30
CA THR A 13 -23.65 -15.02 2.80
C THR A 13 -22.39 -14.79 3.64
N THR A 14 -22.21 -15.52 4.74
CA THR A 14 -21.02 -15.34 5.60
C THR A 14 -19.82 -16.04 4.98
N THR A 15 -18.83 -15.28 4.54
CA THR A 15 -17.55 -15.84 4.09
C THR A 15 -16.86 -16.57 5.26
N PHE A 16 -16.05 -17.60 4.96
CA PHE A 16 -15.37 -18.41 5.99
C PHE A 16 -14.57 -17.57 7.01
N ILE A 17 -14.04 -16.42 6.57
CA ILE A 17 -13.27 -15.48 7.40
C ILE A 17 -14.18 -14.78 8.43
N GLU A 18 -15.37 -14.34 8.03
CA GLU A 18 -16.34 -13.69 8.92
C GLU A 18 -16.91 -14.66 9.96
N GLY A 19 -17.11 -15.92 9.57
CA GLY A 19 -17.53 -17.00 10.48
C GLY A 19 -16.48 -17.27 11.57
N TRP A 20 -15.21 -17.25 11.19
CA TRP A 20 -14.08 -17.48 12.10
C TRP A 20 -13.85 -16.33 13.08
N ILE A 21 -13.98 -15.07 12.65
CA ILE A 21 -13.85 -13.89 13.51
C ILE A 21 -14.88 -13.93 14.66
N ARG A 22 -16.12 -14.35 14.38
CA ARG A 22 -17.18 -14.50 15.41
C ARG A 22 -16.90 -15.60 16.44
N GLU A 23 -16.04 -16.57 16.12
CA GLU A 23 -15.69 -17.67 17.02
C GLU A 23 -14.57 -17.28 18.01
N LEU A 24 -13.69 -16.35 17.61
CA LEU A 24 -12.67 -15.76 18.48
C LEU A 24 -13.26 -14.84 19.56
N GLU A 25 -14.33 -14.10 19.25
CA GLU A 25 -15.02 -13.25 20.24
C GLU A 25 -15.67 -14.05 21.37
N LYS A 26 -16.02 -15.32 21.12
CA LYS A 26 -16.67 -16.21 22.11
C LYS A 26 -15.69 -16.91 23.05
N SER A 27 -14.39 -16.86 22.78
CA SER A 27 -13.38 -17.72 23.42
C SER A 27 -12.31 -16.94 24.20
N ASN A 28 -12.71 -15.95 25.02
CA ASN A 28 -11.80 -15.16 25.84
C ASN A 28 -11.67 -15.72 27.29
N PRO A 29 -10.52 -16.28 27.73
CA PRO A 29 -10.26 -16.56 29.14
C PRO A 29 -9.53 -15.38 29.84
N PRO A 30 -9.49 -15.33 31.19
CA PRO A 30 -9.27 -14.08 31.92
C PRO A 30 -7.81 -13.62 31.96
N ARG A 31 -7.64 -12.30 31.91
CA ARG A 31 -6.36 -11.58 32.07
C ARG A 31 -5.76 -11.79 33.46
N VAL A 32 -4.51 -12.24 33.51
CA VAL A 32 -3.64 -12.10 34.70
C VAL A 32 -2.40 -11.32 34.28
N TRP A 33 -2.23 -10.16 34.89
CA TRP A 33 -1.01 -9.37 34.86
C TRP A 33 -0.14 -9.82 36.03
N GLU A 34 1.12 -10.15 35.79
CA GLU A 34 2.14 -10.13 36.84
C GLU A 34 3.43 -9.48 36.35
N ASP A 35 3.90 -8.62 37.24
CA ASP A 35 5.10 -7.82 37.31
C ASP A 35 6.39 -8.64 37.10
N GLY A 36 7.28 -8.11 36.26
CA GLY A 36 8.62 -8.64 36.05
C GLY A 36 9.60 -7.53 35.70
N SER A 37 10.02 -6.78 36.72
CA SER A 37 11.16 -5.86 36.67
C SER A 37 12.43 -6.54 36.13
N PHE A 38 12.98 -6.02 35.02
CA PHE A 38 14.33 -6.36 34.55
C PHE A 38 15.21 -5.11 34.56
N ASP A 39 16.13 -5.07 35.53
CA ASP A 39 17.24 -4.12 35.63
C ASP A 39 18.26 -4.39 34.51
N ILE A 40 18.48 -3.41 33.64
CA ILE A 40 19.62 -3.40 32.71
C ILE A 40 20.54 -2.25 33.12
N GLY A 41 21.69 -2.62 33.68
CA GLY A 41 22.74 -1.72 34.14
C GLY A 41 23.25 -0.78 33.04
N ILE A 42 23.26 0.50 33.38
CA ILE A 42 23.79 1.60 32.59
C ILE A 42 25.32 1.54 32.63
N MET A 43 25.96 1.40 31.45
CA MET A 43 27.39 1.67 31.25
C MET A 43 27.57 3.03 30.55
N PRO A 44 28.52 3.88 30.96
CA PRO A 44 28.66 5.25 30.46
C PRO A 44 29.30 5.30 29.06
N SER A 45 28.83 6.25 28.24
CA SER A 45 29.31 6.46 26.88
C SER A 45 30.72 7.05 26.84
N SER A 46 31.63 6.38 26.14
CA SER A 46 32.94 6.92 25.76
C SER A 46 32.79 7.80 24.51
N GLY A 47 33.09 9.09 24.65
CA GLY A 47 32.99 10.08 23.57
C GLY A 47 34.02 9.87 22.44
N SER A 48 33.55 9.95 21.20
CA SER A 48 34.38 9.91 19.99
C SER A 48 35.20 11.21 19.82
N PRO A 49 36.48 11.15 19.37
CA PRO A 49 37.33 12.33 19.25
C PRO A 49 36.90 13.29 18.12
N LYS A 50 36.86 14.59 18.42
CA LYS A 50 36.68 15.67 17.45
C LYS A 50 37.94 15.85 16.59
N LYS A 51 37.82 15.74 15.26
CA LYS A 51 38.90 16.07 14.32
C LYS A 51 39.19 17.59 14.32
N PRO A 52 40.45 18.04 14.39
CA PRO A 52 40.79 19.45 14.23
C PRO A 52 40.72 19.87 12.75
N ARG A 53 40.24 21.09 12.49
CA ARG A 53 40.38 21.77 11.20
C ARG A 53 41.82 22.26 11.05
N THR A 54 42.55 21.78 10.04
CA THR A 54 43.82 22.38 9.60
C THR A 54 43.73 22.86 8.15
N ARG A 55 44.34 24.02 7.95
CA ARG A 55 44.41 24.85 6.75
C ARG A 55 45.68 24.42 5.96
N ASN A 56 45.55 24.27 4.63
CA ASN A 56 46.56 24.21 3.56
C ASN A 56 48.05 23.99 3.92
N THR A 57 48.66 22.89 3.46
CA THR A 57 49.60 22.79 2.29
C THR A 57 50.52 21.56 2.42
N ALA A 58 50.39 20.59 1.52
CA ALA A 58 51.47 19.82 0.86
C ALA A 58 50.82 18.79 -0.10
N PRO A 59 51.32 18.59 -1.34
CA PRO A 59 50.81 17.58 -2.25
C PRO A 59 51.24 16.17 -1.82
N ASP A 60 50.28 15.24 -1.80
CA ASP A 60 50.46 13.83 -1.49
C ASP A 60 51.27 13.12 -2.60
N PRO A 61 52.42 12.51 -2.28
CA PRO A 61 53.27 11.82 -3.26
C PRO A 61 52.71 10.49 -3.77
N ASP A 62 51.58 9.98 -3.25
CA ASP A 62 50.96 8.71 -3.67
C ASP A 62 49.60 8.88 -4.37
N ALA A 63 49.34 10.06 -4.96
CA ALA A 63 48.14 10.31 -5.75
C ALA A 63 48.12 9.48 -7.05
N THR A 64 47.29 8.44 -7.09
CA THR A 64 47.04 7.61 -8.28
C THR A 64 46.35 8.42 -9.40
N PRO A 65 46.76 8.33 -10.68
CA PRO A 65 46.25 9.22 -11.73
C PRO A 65 44.77 8.98 -12.04
N ARG A 66 43.94 10.05 -11.98
CA ARG A 66 42.58 10.04 -12.57
C ARG A 66 42.68 10.16 -14.09
N GLN A 67 42.21 9.14 -14.79
CA GLN A 67 42.14 9.12 -16.25
C GLN A 67 41.12 10.15 -16.75
N LYS A 68 41.58 11.10 -17.58
CA LYS A 68 40.73 11.99 -18.39
C LYS A 68 40.12 11.18 -19.54
N GLY A 69 38.88 11.51 -19.89
CA GLY A 69 38.00 10.71 -20.73
C GLY A 69 38.58 10.25 -22.07
N ALA A 70 38.24 9.02 -22.44
CA ALA A 70 38.31 8.53 -23.79
C ALA A 70 36.91 8.57 -24.41
N ALA A 71 36.73 9.45 -25.38
CA ALA A 71 35.66 9.35 -26.35
C ALA A 71 36.00 8.20 -27.32
N SER A 72 35.03 7.35 -27.63
CA SER A 72 35.02 6.45 -28.79
C SER A 72 33.59 6.52 -29.33
N LEU A 73 33.30 7.36 -30.33
CA LEU A 73 33.39 7.09 -31.76
C LEU A 73 32.63 5.83 -32.19
N SER A 74 31.40 6.05 -32.64
CA SER A 74 30.89 5.52 -33.92
C SER A 74 29.65 6.34 -34.34
N ASP A 75 29.84 7.31 -35.23
CA ASP A 75 28.84 7.55 -36.28
C ASP A 75 29.53 8.20 -37.49
N ALA A 76 29.16 7.76 -38.68
CA ALA A 76 29.82 8.08 -39.93
C ALA A 76 28.99 9.09 -40.75
N SER A 77 29.68 10.10 -41.28
CA SER A 77 29.32 10.97 -42.42
C SER A 77 28.11 11.91 -42.23
N LEU A 78 28.09 13.18 -42.66
CA LEU A 78 28.98 14.03 -43.44
C LEU A 78 28.51 15.49 -43.26
N ASP A 79 29.38 16.42 -43.63
CA ASP A 79 29.13 17.81 -44.04
C ASP A 79 29.19 18.99 -43.03
N TYR A 80 30.38 19.60 -43.06
CA TYR A 80 30.67 20.98 -43.46
C TYR A 80 30.56 22.14 -42.45
N ALA A 81 31.65 22.92 -42.46
CA ALA A 81 31.87 24.31 -42.05
C ALA A 81 32.43 24.60 -40.64
N SER A 82 33.62 25.21 -40.67
CA SER A 82 34.41 25.71 -39.55
C SER A 82 33.93 27.08 -39.04
N SER A 83 34.42 27.40 -37.82
CA SER A 83 34.56 28.70 -37.14
C SER A 83 33.31 29.37 -36.57
N GLU A 84 33.20 29.44 -35.24
CA GLU A 84 33.72 30.54 -34.42
C GLU A 84 33.72 30.17 -32.92
N SER A 85 34.76 30.60 -32.20
CA SER A 85 34.83 30.53 -30.74
C SER A 85 34.20 31.78 -30.15
N GLY A 86 33.15 31.61 -29.35
CA GLY A 86 32.50 32.70 -28.62
C GLY A 86 31.83 32.17 -27.35
N SER A 87 32.43 32.48 -26.22
CA SER A 87 32.04 32.21 -24.84
C SER A 87 30.52 32.06 -24.56
N ASN A 88 30.07 30.85 -24.25
CA ASN A 88 28.80 30.65 -23.55
C ASN A 88 29.05 30.46 -22.04
N ARG A 89 28.72 31.52 -21.31
CA ARG A 89 28.57 31.54 -19.86
C ARG A 89 27.53 30.49 -19.50
N SER A 90 27.96 29.38 -18.89
CA SER A 90 27.07 28.33 -18.42
C SER A 90 26.17 28.88 -17.32
N ILE A 91 24.93 29.17 -17.67
CA ILE A 91 23.84 29.31 -16.69
C ILE A 91 23.71 27.94 -16.01
N PRO A 92 23.78 27.84 -14.68
CA PRO A 92 23.54 26.58 -14.01
C PRO A 92 22.06 26.27 -14.21
N ILE A 93 21.77 25.29 -15.06
CA ILE A 93 20.46 24.65 -15.12
C ILE A 93 20.26 24.05 -13.73
N SER A 94 19.45 24.70 -12.90
CA SER A 94 19.02 24.15 -11.63
C SER A 94 18.39 22.79 -11.91
N SER A 95 19.01 21.72 -11.40
CA SER A 95 18.43 20.38 -11.45
C SER A 95 17.07 20.43 -10.73
N GLY A 96 15.99 20.48 -11.51
CA GLY A 96 14.64 20.82 -11.06
C GLY A 96 13.90 19.73 -10.27
N SER A 97 14.57 18.70 -9.76
CA SER A 97 13.93 17.71 -8.89
C SER A 97 14.13 18.08 -7.43
N SER A 98 13.05 18.50 -6.76
CA SER A 98 13.04 18.59 -5.30
C SER A 98 13.30 17.21 -4.71
N SER A 99 14.24 17.12 -3.75
CA SER A 99 14.56 15.85 -3.10
C SER A 99 13.36 15.33 -2.28
N PRO A 100 13.22 14.00 -2.06
CA PRO A 100 12.10 13.44 -1.30
C PRO A 100 11.92 14.08 0.08
N ARG A 101 13.03 14.38 0.76
CA ARG A 101 13.03 15.05 2.06
C ARG A 101 12.48 16.48 2.00
N LYS A 102 12.75 17.21 0.92
CA LYS A 102 12.20 18.56 0.71
C LYS A 102 10.68 18.48 0.52
N ARG A 103 10.19 17.55 -0.29
CA ARG A 103 8.75 17.32 -0.51
C ARG A 103 8.01 16.93 0.77
N GLU A 104 8.61 16.06 1.57
CA GLU A 104 8.06 15.68 2.88
C GLU A 104 7.96 16.90 3.83
N LEU A 105 8.98 17.77 3.86
CA LEU A 105 8.95 18.98 4.66
C LEU A 105 7.90 19.99 4.16
N GLU A 106 7.74 20.10 2.85
CA GLU A 106 6.67 20.90 2.22
C GLU A 106 5.29 20.41 2.65
N LEU A 107 5.04 19.10 2.64
CA LEU A 107 3.77 18.50 3.10
C LEU A 107 3.51 18.74 4.60
N ARG A 108 4.55 18.67 5.44
CA ARG A 108 4.45 18.95 6.88
C ARG A 108 4.14 20.41 7.19
N ASN A 109 4.50 21.32 6.28
CA ASN A 109 4.26 22.76 6.39
C ASN A 109 3.13 23.25 5.47
N ALA A 110 2.36 22.34 4.87
CA ALA A 110 1.22 22.70 4.03
C ALA A 110 0.23 23.56 4.82
N LYS A 111 -0.36 24.56 4.18
CA LYS A 111 -1.27 25.50 4.84
C LYS A 111 -2.56 24.82 5.30
N GLN A 112 -3.06 23.90 4.48
CA GLN A 112 -4.23 23.09 4.79
C GLN A 112 -3.78 21.71 5.24
N TYR A 113 -4.29 21.24 6.38
CA TYR A 113 -4.08 19.88 6.87
C TYR A 113 -2.60 19.42 6.83
N PRO A 114 -1.66 20.12 7.48
CA PRO A 114 -0.25 19.74 7.49
C PRO A 114 -0.06 18.25 7.82
N LEU A 115 0.82 17.58 7.06
CA LEU A 115 1.04 16.14 7.15
C LEU A 115 1.75 15.76 8.46
N GLN A 116 1.25 14.72 9.13
CA GLN A 116 1.96 14.01 10.20
C GLN A 116 2.10 12.54 9.84
N ARG A 117 3.28 11.97 10.10
CA ARG A 117 3.51 10.52 10.06
C ARG A 117 3.72 10.03 11.47
N LYS A 118 2.95 9.03 11.88
CA LYS A 118 3.00 8.45 13.23
C LYS A 118 3.00 6.95 13.12
N ARG A 119 3.74 6.26 13.99
CA ARG A 119 3.56 4.82 14.15
C ARG A 119 2.19 4.56 14.76
N ILE A 120 1.51 3.52 14.31
CA ILE A 120 0.22 3.10 14.90
C ILE A 120 0.35 2.87 16.41
N THR A 121 1.47 2.29 16.85
CA THR A 121 1.79 2.05 18.27
C THR A 121 2.02 3.31 19.10
N ALA A 122 2.16 4.49 18.47
CA ALA A 122 2.45 5.75 19.15
C ALA A 122 1.20 6.53 19.60
N GLY A 123 0.05 5.87 19.73
CA GLY A 123 -1.16 6.47 20.32
C GLY A 123 -2.26 6.80 19.33
N ILE A 124 -2.55 5.89 18.38
CA ILE A 124 -3.82 5.95 17.66
C ILE A 124 -4.98 5.89 18.67
N ALA A 125 -5.95 6.80 18.56
CA ALA A 125 -7.03 6.93 19.55
C ALA A 125 -8.03 5.76 19.46
N GLN A 126 -8.29 5.27 18.24
CA GLN A 126 -9.22 4.18 17.98
C GLN A 126 -8.58 3.23 16.96
N ILE A 127 -8.37 1.98 17.38
CA ILE A 127 -7.93 0.91 16.49
C ILE A 127 -9.19 0.37 15.81
N THR A 128 -9.23 0.41 14.47
CA THR A 128 -10.37 -0.11 13.71
C THR A 128 -10.37 -1.64 13.67
N PRO A 129 -11.52 -2.30 13.45
CA PRO A 129 -11.56 -3.75 13.24
C PRO A 129 -10.61 -4.19 12.12
N LEU A 130 -10.58 -3.47 11.00
CA LEU A 130 -9.64 -3.74 9.90
C LEU A 130 -8.18 -3.74 10.37
N MET A 131 -7.75 -2.76 11.19
CA MET A 131 -6.39 -2.73 11.71
C MET A 131 -6.07 -3.93 12.60
N GLN A 132 -7.04 -4.36 13.42
CA GLN A 132 -6.89 -5.53 14.27
C GLN A 132 -6.76 -6.78 13.40
N ASP A 133 -7.65 -6.97 12.45
CA ASP A 133 -7.64 -8.13 11.55
C ASP A 133 -6.31 -8.25 10.81
N LEU A 134 -5.83 -7.16 10.19
CA LEU A 134 -4.55 -7.14 9.49
C LEU A 134 -3.36 -7.46 10.41
N ALA A 135 -3.37 -6.96 11.65
CA ALA A 135 -2.32 -7.24 12.62
C ALA A 135 -2.33 -8.71 13.10
N HIS A 136 -3.49 -9.37 13.12
CA HIS A 136 -3.59 -10.78 13.47
C HIS A 136 -3.20 -11.70 12.29
N LEU A 137 -3.54 -11.32 11.06
CA LEU A 137 -3.32 -12.16 9.87
C LEU A 137 -1.84 -12.51 9.64
N ILE A 138 -0.92 -11.57 9.88
CA ILE A 138 0.53 -11.83 9.66
C ILE A 138 1.11 -12.92 10.56
N ASN A 139 0.48 -13.23 11.71
CA ASN A 139 0.92 -14.30 12.60
C ASN A 139 -0.15 -15.40 12.77
N GLY A 140 -1.25 -15.30 12.02
CA GLY A 140 -2.43 -16.13 12.15
C GLY A 140 -2.43 -17.32 11.17
N PRO A 141 -3.49 -18.14 11.25
CA PRO A 141 -3.66 -19.28 10.35
C PRO A 141 -4.09 -18.83 8.96
N THR A 142 -3.13 -18.64 8.05
CA THR A 142 -3.37 -18.18 6.67
C THR A 142 -3.03 -19.22 5.61
N ILE A 143 -2.33 -20.29 5.99
CA ILE A 143 -1.88 -21.33 5.07
C ILE A 143 -2.91 -22.47 5.05
N PRO A 144 -3.44 -22.88 3.90
CA PRO A 144 -4.34 -24.02 3.82
C PRO A 144 -3.73 -25.32 4.37
N TYR A 145 -4.50 -26.07 5.17
CA TYR A 145 -4.02 -27.27 5.87
C TYR A 145 -3.42 -28.33 4.95
N ASN A 146 -4.05 -28.55 3.79
CA ASN A 146 -3.59 -29.46 2.74
C ASN A 146 -2.20 -29.10 2.19
N MET A 147 -1.74 -27.85 2.31
CA MET A 147 -0.40 -27.42 1.90
C MET A 147 0.66 -27.65 2.98
N LYS A 148 0.26 -27.99 4.21
CA LYS A 148 1.14 -28.14 5.37
C LYS A 148 2.33 -29.05 5.13
N ALA A 149 2.09 -30.27 4.63
CA ALA A 149 3.16 -31.23 4.40
C ALA A 149 4.19 -30.72 3.37
N ARG A 150 3.72 -30.03 2.32
CA ARG A 150 4.59 -29.50 1.26
C ARG A 150 5.42 -28.32 1.74
N ILE A 151 4.78 -27.36 2.40
CA ILE A 151 5.44 -26.16 2.92
C ILE A 151 6.45 -26.53 4.01
N THR A 152 6.08 -27.43 4.93
CA THR A 152 6.99 -27.94 5.96
C THR A 152 8.21 -28.65 5.37
N THR A 153 8.03 -29.39 4.28
CA THR A 153 9.15 -30.07 3.59
C THR A 153 10.08 -29.06 2.91
N GLN A 154 9.56 -27.99 2.33
CA GLN A 154 10.33 -26.99 1.58
C GLN A 154 11.02 -25.96 2.48
N GLU A 155 10.40 -25.55 3.59
CA GLU A 155 10.82 -24.41 4.41
C GLU A 155 11.41 -24.82 5.76
N ARG A 156 11.96 -26.03 5.86
CA ARG A 156 12.40 -26.62 7.13
C ARG A 156 13.53 -25.84 7.85
N PHE A 157 14.31 -25.03 7.13
CA PHE A 157 15.44 -24.27 7.66
C PHE A 157 15.58 -22.91 6.96
N PRO A 158 15.94 -21.81 7.65
CA PRO A 158 16.26 -21.72 9.09
C PRO A 158 15.04 -21.62 10.01
N ASN A 159 13.89 -21.19 9.47
CA ASN A 159 12.68 -20.92 10.23
C ASN A 159 11.57 -21.87 9.77
N PRO A 160 11.40 -23.04 10.40
CA PRO A 160 10.36 -23.99 10.02
C PRO A 160 8.96 -23.38 10.24
N PRO A 161 7.97 -23.77 9.42
CA PRO A 161 6.60 -23.31 9.59
C PRO A 161 6.03 -23.62 10.97
N LEU A 162 5.34 -22.65 11.58
CA LEU A 162 4.65 -22.84 12.85
C LEU A 162 3.29 -23.51 12.63
N GLU A 163 2.89 -24.37 13.56
CA GLU A 163 1.57 -25.04 13.54
C GLU A 163 0.42 -24.03 13.49
N SER A 164 0.56 -22.88 14.16
CA SER A 164 -0.43 -21.80 14.21
C SER A 164 -0.65 -21.10 12.87
N TRP A 165 0.22 -21.30 11.87
CA TRP A 165 0.08 -20.71 10.54
C TRP A 165 -0.89 -21.48 9.64
N PHE A 166 -1.25 -22.70 10.01
CA PHE A 166 -2.11 -23.55 9.19
C PHE A 166 -3.58 -23.39 9.59
N MET A 167 -4.42 -23.17 8.59
CA MET A 167 -5.87 -23.16 8.73
C MET A 167 -6.37 -24.55 9.17
N PRO A 168 -7.60 -24.64 9.72
CA PRO A 168 -8.24 -25.92 9.98
C PRO A 168 -8.37 -26.77 8.70
N PRO A 169 -8.39 -28.11 8.83
CA PRO A 169 -8.62 -28.99 7.69
C PRO A 169 -10.02 -28.78 7.10
N THR A 170 -10.12 -28.84 5.78
CA THR A 170 -11.39 -28.83 5.03
C THR A 170 -11.53 -30.11 4.22
N THR A 171 -12.78 -30.54 4.01
CA THR A 171 -13.13 -31.67 3.12
C THR A 171 -13.68 -31.21 1.78
N ASP A 172 -13.88 -29.90 1.59
CA ASP A 172 -14.40 -29.33 0.35
C ASP A 172 -13.38 -29.44 -0.79
N GLN A 173 -13.73 -30.20 -1.83
CA GLN A 173 -12.85 -30.45 -2.96
C GLN A 173 -12.60 -29.20 -3.82
N SER A 174 -13.55 -28.28 -3.88
CA SER A 174 -13.41 -27.03 -4.64
C SER A 174 -12.36 -26.13 -3.98
N VAL A 175 -12.43 -25.99 -2.65
CA VAL A 175 -11.45 -25.26 -1.84
C VAL A 175 -10.06 -25.89 -1.98
N ILE A 176 -9.97 -27.23 -1.85
CA ILE A 176 -8.70 -27.95 -1.99
C ILE A 176 -8.07 -27.75 -3.39
N ALA A 177 -8.87 -27.73 -4.44
CA ALA A 177 -8.38 -27.48 -5.80
C ALA A 177 -7.87 -26.04 -5.96
N ASN A 178 -8.57 -25.06 -5.37
CA ASN A 178 -8.15 -23.66 -5.34
C ASN A 178 -6.82 -23.48 -4.58
N ASP A 179 -6.68 -24.12 -3.41
CA ASP A 179 -5.45 -24.09 -2.62
C ASP A 179 -4.23 -24.59 -3.42
N GLU A 180 -4.41 -25.65 -4.20
CA GLU A 180 -3.37 -26.20 -5.08
C GLU A 180 -2.99 -25.22 -6.19
N TYR A 181 -3.98 -24.53 -6.78
CA TYR A 181 -3.74 -23.47 -7.77
C TYR A 181 -2.95 -22.31 -7.15
N ILE A 182 -3.41 -21.78 -6.01
CA ILE A 182 -2.76 -20.69 -5.28
C ILE A 182 -1.32 -21.08 -4.91
N TYR A 183 -1.11 -22.27 -4.37
CA TYR A 183 0.23 -22.77 -4.02
C TYR A 183 1.19 -22.75 -5.22
N ARG A 184 0.75 -23.21 -6.41
CA ARG A 184 1.57 -23.19 -7.63
C ARG A 184 1.92 -21.77 -8.06
N ARG A 185 0.95 -20.85 -7.98
CA ARG A 185 1.15 -19.43 -8.27
C ARG A 185 2.14 -18.79 -7.30
N LEU A 186 2.00 -19.03 -6.00
CA LEU A 186 2.90 -18.51 -4.98
C LEU A 186 4.33 -19.03 -5.15
N ARG A 187 4.53 -20.31 -5.49
CA ARG A 187 5.87 -20.83 -5.81
C ARG A 187 6.52 -20.08 -6.98
N MET A 188 5.74 -19.73 -8.00
CA MET A 188 6.24 -18.94 -9.12
C MET A 188 6.59 -17.52 -8.67
N ILE A 189 5.72 -16.84 -7.93
CA ILE A 189 5.93 -15.48 -7.40
C ILE A 189 7.19 -15.42 -6.51
N ARG A 190 7.39 -16.41 -5.64
CA ARG A 190 8.58 -16.48 -4.78
C ARG A 190 9.87 -16.66 -5.57
N ARG A 191 9.86 -17.52 -6.59
CA ARG A 191 11.01 -17.64 -7.51
C ARG A 191 11.30 -16.31 -8.21
N ARG A 192 10.25 -15.60 -8.68
CA ARG A 192 10.40 -14.27 -9.32
C ARG A 192 10.91 -13.22 -8.35
N THR A 193 10.51 -13.28 -7.08
CA THR A 193 11.02 -12.43 -6.00
C THR A 193 12.53 -12.58 -5.89
N ALA A 194 13.02 -13.81 -5.71
CA ALA A 194 14.46 -14.09 -5.64
C ALA A 194 15.21 -13.63 -6.91
N GLU A 195 14.65 -13.88 -8.10
CA GLU A 195 15.23 -13.40 -9.37
C GLU A 195 15.34 -11.87 -9.44
N CYS A 196 14.34 -11.15 -8.93
CA CYS A 196 14.35 -9.70 -8.93
C CYS A 196 15.35 -9.12 -7.92
N GLU A 197 15.53 -9.77 -6.78
CA GLU A 197 16.56 -9.43 -5.79
C GLU A 197 17.96 -9.66 -6.36
N ASP A 198 18.23 -10.86 -6.89
CA ASP A 198 19.52 -11.24 -7.45
C ASP A 198 19.96 -10.31 -8.59
N ARG A 199 19.00 -9.89 -9.42
CA ARG A 199 19.25 -9.03 -10.58
C ARG A 199 19.19 -7.54 -10.26
N LEU A 200 18.89 -7.17 -9.02
CA LEU A 200 18.69 -5.77 -8.62
C LEU A 200 17.67 -5.06 -9.52
N SER A 201 16.61 -5.77 -9.87
CA SER A 201 15.63 -5.36 -10.88
C SER A 201 15.00 -4.01 -10.56
N HIS A 202 14.64 -3.28 -11.62
CA HIS A 202 13.88 -2.04 -11.49
C HIS A 202 12.45 -2.30 -11.00
N GLU A 203 11.84 -1.25 -10.45
CA GLU A 203 10.47 -1.24 -9.91
C GLU A 203 9.45 -1.81 -10.91
N SER A 204 9.56 -1.47 -12.19
CA SER A 204 8.67 -1.99 -13.24
C SER A 204 8.73 -3.53 -13.39
N THR A 205 9.91 -4.13 -13.24
CA THR A 205 10.05 -5.60 -13.33
C THR A 205 9.45 -6.28 -12.10
N TRP A 206 9.59 -5.69 -10.91
CA TRP A 206 8.92 -6.16 -9.70
C TRP A 206 7.40 -6.11 -9.86
N ASN A 207 6.89 -5.00 -10.39
CA ASN A 207 5.48 -4.77 -10.67
C ASN A 207 4.90 -5.85 -11.61
N ASP A 208 5.57 -6.13 -12.73
CA ASP A 208 5.12 -7.15 -13.70
C ASP A 208 5.23 -8.58 -13.18
N CYS A 209 6.30 -8.93 -12.47
CA CYS A 209 6.63 -10.33 -12.19
C CYS A 209 6.25 -10.80 -10.78
N VAL A 210 5.99 -9.88 -9.85
CA VAL A 210 5.75 -10.18 -8.43
C VAL A 210 4.46 -9.53 -7.95
N HIS A 211 4.36 -8.20 -8.02
CA HIS A 211 3.25 -7.48 -7.38
C HIS A 211 1.92 -7.67 -8.11
N SER A 212 1.87 -7.45 -9.42
CA SER A 212 0.64 -7.64 -10.21
C SER A 212 0.16 -9.10 -10.17
N PRO A 213 1.03 -10.13 -10.35
CA PRO A 213 0.58 -11.53 -10.23
C PRO A 213 0.08 -11.91 -8.84
N LEU A 214 0.55 -11.27 -7.77
CA LEU A 214 0.06 -11.51 -6.40
C LEU A 214 -1.31 -10.85 -6.19
N LEU A 215 -1.49 -9.62 -6.66
CA LEU A 215 -2.78 -8.92 -6.66
C LEU A 215 -3.84 -9.71 -7.43
N GLU A 216 -3.48 -10.21 -8.62
CA GLU A 216 -4.33 -11.08 -9.44
C GLU A 216 -4.81 -12.30 -8.65
N VAL A 217 -3.91 -13.01 -7.98
CA VAL A 217 -4.26 -14.21 -7.20
C VAL A 217 -5.13 -13.86 -6.00
N ALA A 218 -4.85 -12.76 -5.31
CA ALA A 218 -5.56 -12.39 -4.09
C ALA A 218 -6.98 -11.87 -4.34
N LEU A 219 -7.17 -11.11 -5.42
CA LEU A 219 -8.41 -10.39 -5.70
C LEU A 219 -9.30 -11.07 -6.75
N TYR A 220 -8.86 -12.20 -7.34
CA TYR A 220 -9.60 -12.91 -8.39
C TYR A 220 -11.07 -13.21 -8.03
N GLU A 221 -11.33 -13.69 -6.82
CA GLU A 221 -12.71 -13.95 -6.36
C GLU A 221 -13.45 -12.66 -6.04
N SER A 222 -12.74 -11.65 -5.52
CA SER A 222 -13.32 -10.36 -5.15
C SER A 222 -13.82 -9.53 -6.34
N GLU A 223 -13.34 -9.80 -7.57
CA GLU A 223 -13.86 -9.17 -8.78
C GLU A 223 -15.36 -9.47 -8.98
N GLN A 224 -15.80 -10.66 -8.58
CA GLN A 224 -17.22 -11.06 -8.67
C GLN A 224 -18.09 -10.27 -7.69
N ASP A 225 -17.49 -9.78 -6.61
CA ASP A 225 -18.14 -8.95 -5.60
C ASP A 225 -17.95 -7.44 -5.86
N GLY A 226 -17.48 -7.06 -7.05
CA GLY A 226 -17.27 -5.67 -7.42
C GLY A 226 -16.03 -5.05 -6.79
N VAL A 227 -14.96 -5.80 -6.54
CA VAL A 227 -13.66 -5.25 -6.13
C VAL A 227 -12.58 -5.68 -7.12
N SER A 228 -12.02 -4.71 -7.82
CA SER A 228 -10.98 -4.92 -8.83
C SER A 228 -9.70 -4.16 -8.47
N TYR A 229 -8.60 -4.45 -9.17
CA TYR A 229 -7.39 -3.64 -9.11
C TYR A 229 -6.94 -3.24 -10.51
N GLU A 230 -6.36 -2.04 -10.62
CA GLU A 230 -5.83 -1.56 -11.89
C GLU A 230 -4.44 -0.94 -11.74
N ASN A 231 -3.63 -1.06 -12.79
CA ASN A 231 -2.38 -0.30 -12.92
C ASN A 231 -2.71 1.14 -13.33
N ILE A 232 -2.38 2.09 -12.46
CA ILE A 232 -2.65 3.51 -12.62
C ILE A 232 -1.37 4.37 -12.64
N THR A 233 -0.22 3.75 -12.95
CA THR A 233 1.11 4.40 -12.99
C THR A 233 1.16 5.66 -13.87
N GLN A 234 0.30 5.72 -14.90
CA GLN A 234 0.21 6.86 -15.82
C GLN A 234 -0.94 7.83 -15.51
N CYS A 235 -1.86 7.45 -14.62
CA CYS A 235 -2.95 8.31 -14.20
C CYS A 235 -2.41 9.51 -13.40
N ARG A 236 -3.15 10.62 -13.48
CA ARG A 236 -2.82 11.85 -12.76
C ARG A 236 -4.00 12.30 -11.93
N ILE A 237 -3.71 13.05 -10.87
CA ILE A 237 -4.73 13.72 -10.07
C ILE A 237 -5.43 14.76 -10.95
N TYR A 238 -6.77 14.80 -10.90
CA TYR A 238 -7.53 15.84 -11.59
C TYR A 238 -7.08 17.24 -11.12
N PRO A 239 -6.89 18.22 -12.04
CA PRO A 239 -6.39 19.54 -11.66
C PRO A 239 -7.16 20.24 -10.54
N GLY A 240 -8.49 20.11 -10.50
CA GLY A 240 -9.34 20.70 -9.45
C GLY A 240 -9.22 20.06 -8.07
N LEU A 241 -8.59 18.88 -7.98
CA LEU A 241 -8.38 18.13 -6.73
C LEU A 241 -6.94 18.18 -6.24
N ARG A 242 -6.06 18.86 -6.98
CA ARG A 242 -4.67 19.09 -6.57
C ARG A 242 -4.60 20.00 -5.35
N ASP A 243 -3.45 19.97 -4.69
CA ASP A 243 -3.21 20.88 -3.59
C ASP A 243 -3.16 22.35 -4.07
N PRO A 244 -3.80 23.30 -3.36
CA PRO A 244 -3.70 24.72 -3.66
C PRO A 244 -2.30 25.28 -3.39
N ASP A 245 -1.49 24.65 -2.52
CA ASP A 245 -0.12 25.05 -2.32
C ASP A 245 0.73 24.63 -3.52
N THR A 246 1.11 25.62 -4.35
CA THR A 246 1.80 25.43 -5.65
C THR A 246 3.16 24.74 -5.55
N PHE A 247 3.76 24.70 -4.36
CA PHE A 247 5.01 23.97 -4.11
C PHE A 247 4.80 22.46 -3.96
N ILE A 248 3.57 22.01 -3.67
CA ILE A 248 3.22 20.59 -3.61
C ILE A 248 2.96 20.12 -5.04
N THR A 249 3.96 19.45 -5.61
CA THR A 249 3.92 18.93 -6.99
C THR A 249 3.01 17.73 -7.12
N ASP A 250 2.45 17.53 -8.32
CA ASP A 250 1.64 16.37 -8.68
C ASP A 250 2.31 15.04 -8.33
N ALA A 251 1.50 14.06 -7.94
CA ALA A 251 1.95 12.73 -7.54
C ALA A 251 1.28 11.66 -8.39
N ARG A 252 1.92 10.49 -8.44
CA ARG A 252 1.41 9.28 -9.05
C ARG A 252 1.67 8.11 -8.12
N ILE A 253 0.87 7.07 -8.28
CA ILE A 253 1.06 5.77 -7.64
C ILE A 253 0.90 4.66 -8.68
N ASP A 254 1.30 3.45 -8.33
CA ASP A 254 1.41 2.35 -9.30
C ASP A 254 0.08 1.60 -9.51
N TYR A 255 -0.65 1.28 -8.44
CA TYR A 255 -1.92 0.57 -8.52
C TYR A 255 -3.00 1.19 -7.63
N GLY A 256 -4.26 0.96 -8.00
CA GLY A 256 -5.43 1.24 -7.17
C GLY A 256 -6.29 -0.01 -7.04
N ILE A 257 -6.89 -0.21 -5.87
CA ILE A 257 -8.02 -1.12 -5.68
C ILE A 257 -9.28 -0.28 -5.75
N PHE A 258 -10.22 -0.75 -6.56
CA PHE A 258 -11.43 -0.06 -6.95
C PHE A 258 -12.65 -0.82 -6.45
N PHE A 259 -13.70 -0.09 -6.13
CA PHE A 259 -15.01 -0.68 -5.88
C PHE A 259 -15.91 -0.40 -7.09
N GLU A 260 -16.52 -1.43 -7.64
CA GLU A 260 -17.42 -1.41 -8.77
C GLU A 260 -18.82 -1.77 -8.28
N PRO A 261 -19.69 -0.77 -8.03
CA PRO A 261 -21.05 -1.05 -7.60
C PRO A 261 -21.79 -1.85 -8.66
N GLN A 262 -22.53 -2.88 -8.23
CA GLN A 262 -23.36 -3.69 -9.12
C GLN A 262 -24.35 -2.81 -9.89
N GLU A 263 -24.58 -3.09 -11.17
CA GLU A 263 -25.40 -2.22 -12.05
C GLU A 263 -26.84 -2.04 -11.54
N ASP A 264 -27.37 -3.04 -10.82
CA ASP A 264 -28.70 -3.03 -10.22
C ASP A 264 -28.72 -2.44 -8.78
N SER A 265 -27.59 -1.92 -8.29
CA SER A 265 -27.50 -1.32 -6.96
C SER A 265 -27.98 0.13 -6.92
N SER A 266 -28.51 0.55 -5.76
CA SER A 266 -28.86 1.95 -5.51
C SER A 266 -27.64 2.88 -5.60
N LEU A 267 -26.46 2.41 -5.18
CA LEU A 267 -25.22 3.15 -5.28
C LEU A 267 -24.81 3.41 -6.73
N TYR A 268 -24.97 2.42 -7.62
CA TYR A 268 -24.71 2.60 -9.05
C TYR A 268 -25.59 3.70 -9.64
N SER A 269 -26.90 3.67 -9.39
CA SER A 269 -27.83 4.70 -9.88
C SER A 269 -27.53 6.09 -9.28
N ALA A 270 -27.13 6.15 -8.01
CA ALA A 270 -26.71 7.38 -7.35
C ALA A 270 -25.43 7.98 -7.97
N ILE A 271 -24.43 7.15 -8.29
CA ILE A 271 -23.20 7.59 -8.96
C ILE A 271 -23.50 8.13 -10.36
N LYS A 272 -24.34 7.44 -11.14
CA LYS A 272 -24.75 7.91 -12.48
C LYS A 272 -25.46 9.26 -12.39
N THR A 273 -26.40 9.39 -11.46
CA THR A 273 -27.13 10.65 -11.22
C THR A 273 -26.19 11.76 -10.76
N PHE A 274 -25.24 11.45 -9.88
CA PHE A 274 -24.22 12.40 -9.43
C PHE A 274 -23.39 12.91 -10.61
N LYS A 275 -22.84 12.03 -11.46
CA LYS A 275 -22.08 12.46 -12.65
C LYS A 275 -22.92 13.27 -13.62
N ALA A 276 -24.16 12.89 -13.87
CA ALA A 276 -25.04 13.58 -14.83
C ALA A 276 -25.37 15.02 -14.43
N ARG A 277 -25.30 15.36 -13.13
CA ARG A 277 -25.61 16.72 -12.64
C ARG A 277 -24.56 17.77 -13.01
N ASN A 278 -23.30 17.37 -13.15
CA ASN A 278 -22.20 18.29 -13.46
C ASN A 278 -21.03 17.52 -14.08
N GLU A 279 -20.54 17.96 -15.23
CA GLU A 279 -19.38 17.37 -15.93
C GLU A 279 -18.08 17.36 -15.07
N ASN A 280 -18.01 18.20 -14.04
CA ASN A 280 -16.89 18.23 -13.11
C ASN A 280 -17.01 17.25 -11.95
N ASN A 281 -18.16 16.58 -11.77
CA ASN A 281 -18.33 15.58 -10.74
C ASN A 281 -17.49 14.33 -11.07
N ARG A 282 -16.66 13.92 -10.13
CA ARG A 282 -15.71 12.81 -10.31
C ARG A 282 -16.06 11.67 -9.36
N VAL A 283 -15.85 10.45 -9.83
CA VAL A 283 -16.04 9.23 -9.02
C VAL A 283 -14.73 8.73 -8.43
N ALA A 284 -13.59 9.22 -8.94
CA ALA A 284 -12.28 9.05 -8.35
C ALA A 284 -11.48 10.37 -8.44
N HIS A 285 -10.47 10.54 -7.60
CA HIS A 285 -9.58 11.71 -7.66
C HIS A 285 -8.58 11.68 -8.84
N VAL A 286 -8.60 10.61 -9.64
CA VAL A 286 -7.62 10.30 -10.68
C VAL A 286 -8.24 10.20 -12.06
N GLN A 287 -7.45 10.58 -13.07
CA GLN A 287 -7.78 10.51 -14.48
C GLN A 287 -7.61 9.07 -15.02
N LEU A 288 -8.64 8.24 -14.87
CA LEU A 288 -8.72 6.95 -15.55
C LEU A 288 -8.92 7.16 -17.05
N THR A 289 -8.35 6.27 -17.87
CA THR A 289 -8.37 6.43 -19.33
C THR A 289 -9.75 6.26 -19.95
N ASP A 290 -10.61 5.50 -19.31
CA ASP A 290 -11.98 5.22 -19.74
C ASP A 290 -13.03 5.98 -18.93
N GLU A 291 -12.60 6.85 -18.00
CA GLU A 291 -13.45 7.62 -17.10
C GLU A 291 -14.53 6.79 -16.38
N ARG A 292 -14.22 5.51 -16.09
CA ARG A 292 -15.14 4.60 -15.41
C ARG A 292 -15.69 5.18 -14.11
N ASP A 293 -16.90 4.75 -13.80
CA ASP A 293 -17.68 5.18 -12.64
C ASP A 293 -17.35 4.34 -11.40
N THR A 294 -16.06 4.17 -11.15
CA THR A 294 -15.56 3.32 -10.08
C THR A 294 -14.77 4.14 -9.04
N PRO A 295 -15.23 4.14 -7.78
CA PRO A 295 -14.46 4.73 -6.69
C PRO A 295 -13.12 4.02 -6.46
N LEU A 296 -12.04 4.79 -6.45
CA LEU A 296 -10.75 4.31 -5.94
C LEU A 296 -10.84 4.21 -4.42
N ALA A 297 -10.65 3.00 -3.88
CA ALA A 297 -10.77 2.73 -2.45
C ALA A 297 -9.40 2.71 -1.76
N ILE A 298 -8.45 1.93 -2.30
CA ILE A 298 -7.13 1.71 -1.70
C ILE A 298 -6.05 2.03 -2.72
N SER A 299 -5.07 2.82 -2.30
CA SER A 299 -3.91 3.18 -3.11
C SER A 299 -2.74 2.25 -2.82
N ILE A 300 -2.02 1.80 -3.85
CA ILE A 300 -0.83 0.96 -3.73
C ILE A 300 0.37 1.68 -4.37
N GLU A 301 1.36 1.97 -3.55
CA GLU A 301 2.65 2.50 -3.99
C GLU A 301 3.71 1.41 -3.87
N THR A 302 4.45 1.18 -4.94
CA THR A 302 5.56 0.24 -4.98
C THR A 302 6.87 1.01 -4.99
N LYS A 303 7.91 0.43 -4.40
CA LYS A 303 9.26 0.96 -4.42
C LYS A 303 10.25 -0.17 -4.55
N ASN A 304 11.38 0.10 -5.18
CA ASN A 304 12.49 -0.83 -5.12
C ASN A 304 13.24 -0.74 -3.76
N PRO A 305 13.82 -1.85 -3.26
CA PRO A 305 14.51 -1.90 -1.97
C PRO A 305 15.65 -0.89 -1.78
N LYS A 306 16.23 -0.39 -2.88
CA LYS A 306 17.39 0.52 -2.87
C LYS A 306 17.01 2.00 -2.80
N SER A 307 15.75 2.37 -3.03
CA SER A 307 15.31 3.77 -3.02
C SER A 307 15.04 4.33 -1.62
N THR A 308 14.83 3.47 -0.63
CA THR A 308 14.52 3.84 0.75
C THR A 308 15.80 3.90 1.61
N GLY A 309 16.46 5.06 1.62
CA GLY A 309 17.58 5.29 2.54
C GLY A 309 17.15 5.18 4.01
N SER A 310 17.56 4.10 4.69
CA SER A 310 17.52 3.81 6.15
C SER A 310 16.32 4.31 6.99
N GLY A 311 15.14 4.51 6.40
CA GLY A 311 13.97 5.02 7.10
C GLY A 311 12.69 4.59 6.42
N VAL A 312 11.95 3.71 7.10
CA VAL A 312 10.64 3.16 6.74
C VAL A 312 9.53 4.22 6.90
N ALA A 313 9.71 5.40 6.30
CA ALA A 313 8.63 6.37 6.14
C ALA A 313 8.05 6.21 4.74
N GLY A 314 6.72 6.26 4.60
CA GLY A 314 6.10 6.25 3.28
C GLY A 314 6.59 7.42 2.41
N PRO A 315 6.66 7.26 1.08
CA PRO A 315 7.18 8.31 0.20
C PRO A 315 6.33 9.57 0.27
N ALA A 316 6.96 10.75 0.10
CA ALA A 316 6.26 12.04 0.08
C ALA A 316 5.16 12.09 -1.00
N GLN A 317 5.34 11.36 -2.12
CA GLN A 317 4.33 11.21 -3.18
C GLN A 317 2.99 10.71 -2.63
N LEU A 318 3.04 9.74 -1.71
CA LEU A 318 1.83 9.20 -1.10
C LEU A 318 1.09 10.26 -0.28
N GLY A 319 1.83 11.14 0.40
CA GLY A 319 1.23 12.27 1.12
C GLY A 319 0.46 13.20 0.20
N THR A 320 1.03 13.59 -0.94
CA THR A 320 0.32 14.38 -1.96
C THR A 320 -0.91 13.65 -2.50
N TRP A 321 -0.75 12.35 -2.83
CA TRP A 321 -1.81 11.56 -3.43
C TRP A 321 -3.05 11.44 -2.55
N VAL A 322 -2.84 11.12 -1.27
CA VAL A 322 -3.90 10.97 -0.27
C VAL A 322 -4.62 12.28 0.00
N ARG A 323 -3.93 13.42 -0.07
CA ARG A 323 -4.57 14.74 0.06
C ARG A 323 -5.58 14.98 -1.05
N ALA A 324 -5.26 14.60 -2.27
CA ALA A 324 -6.20 14.69 -3.39
C ALA A 324 -7.37 13.73 -3.23
N HIS A 325 -7.12 12.52 -2.70
CA HIS A 325 -8.17 11.57 -2.38
C HIS A 325 -9.15 12.15 -1.35
N PHE A 326 -8.67 12.69 -0.22
CA PHE A 326 -9.57 13.33 0.75
C PHE A 326 -10.32 14.54 0.19
N ARG A 327 -9.68 15.39 -0.62
CA ARG A 327 -10.38 16.50 -1.30
C ARG A 327 -11.52 16.02 -2.20
N HIS A 328 -11.34 14.89 -2.86
CA HIS A 328 -12.39 14.26 -3.65
C HIS A 328 -13.54 13.78 -2.76
N LEU A 329 -13.25 13.06 -1.69
CA LEU A 329 -14.27 12.60 -0.73
C LEU A 329 -15.05 13.79 -0.13
N GLU A 330 -14.36 14.89 0.20
CA GLU A 330 -14.96 16.15 0.69
C GLU A 330 -15.85 16.84 -0.34
N SER A 331 -15.63 16.60 -1.64
CA SER A 331 -16.42 17.22 -2.70
C SER A 331 -17.77 16.54 -2.92
N LEU A 332 -18.00 15.38 -2.30
CA LEU A 332 -19.26 14.65 -2.44
C LEU A 332 -20.41 15.39 -1.70
N PRO A 333 -21.64 15.38 -2.24
CA PRO A 333 -22.69 16.30 -1.81
C PRO A 333 -23.10 16.22 -0.34
N ARG A 334 -22.99 15.04 0.28
CA ARG A 334 -23.32 14.81 1.70
C ARG A 334 -22.14 14.31 2.52
N ALA A 335 -20.91 14.45 2.01
CA ALA A 335 -19.74 14.14 2.82
C ALA A 335 -19.69 15.07 4.02
N ASP A 336 -19.56 14.49 5.21
CA ASP A 336 -19.27 15.22 6.44
C ASP A 336 -17.74 15.39 6.54
N PRO A 337 -17.21 16.63 6.49
CA PRO A 337 -15.78 16.87 6.61
C PRO A 337 -15.18 16.35 7.92
N ASP A 338 -15.96 16.32 9.00
CA ASP A 338 -15.49 15.86 10.30
C ASP A 338 -15.56 14.33 10.45
N ASN A 339 -16.19 13.63 9.50
CA ASN A 339 -16.42 12.19 9.52
C ASN A 339 -16.07 11.50 8.17
N LEU A 340 -14.89 11.82 7.63
CA LEU A 340 -14.33 11.11 6.47
C LEU A 340 -13.80 9.73 6.86
N PRO A 341 -13.83 8.74 5.95
CA PRO A 341 -13.38 7.39 6.25
C PRO A 341 -11.85 7.40 6.38
N MET A 342 -11.33 6.58 7.29
CA MET A 342 -9.90 6.31 7.34
C MET A 342 -9.54 5.41 6.15
N LEU A 343 -8.57 5.84 5.34
CA LEU A 343 -8.23 5.17 4.09
C LEU A 343 -7.04 4.23 4.30
N PRO A 344 -7.17 2.92 4.04
CA PRO A 344 -6.03 2.03 3.93
C PRO A 344 -5.18 2.40 2.72
N ILE A 345 -3.89 2.24 2.85
CA ILE A 345 -2.91 2.47 1.80
C ILE A 345 -1.87 1.37 1.87
N ILE A 346 -1.62 0.73 0.74
CA ILE A 346 -0.62 -0.32 0.65
C ILE A 346 0.70 0.29 0.21
N PHE A 347 1.77 -0.06 0.92
CA PHE A 347 3.13 0.26 0.51
C PHE A 347 3.93 -1.02 0.36
N VAL A 348 4.50 -1.19 -0.83
CA VAL A 348 5.30 -2.37 -1.19
C VAL A 348 6.74 -1.93 -1.45
N ASN A 349 7.70 -2.57 -0.79
CA ASN A 349 9.13 -2.28 -0.96
C ASN A 349 9.89 -3.55 -1.33
N GLY A 350 10.05 -3.79 -2.63
CA GLY A 350 10.48 -5.10 -3.14
C GLY A 350 9.56 -6.20 -2.61
N ALA A 351 10.11 -7.14 -1.84
CA ALA A 351 9.34 -8.25 -1.30
C ALA A 351 8.40 -7.86 -0.15
N ASP A 352 8.67 -6.78 0.57
CA ASP A 352 7.96 -6.44 1.82
C ASP A 352 6.65 -5.67 1.56
N TRP A 353 5.57 -6.09 2.20
CA TRP A 353 4.24 -5.47 2.10
C TRP A 353 3.76 -4.97 3.45
N ARG A 354 3.28 -3.72 3.47
CA ARG A 354 2.61 -3.15 4.63
C ARG A 354 1.39 -2.34 4.25
N VAL A 355 0.53 -2.14 5.23
CA VAL A 355 -0.61 -1.23 5.17
C VAL A 355 -0.38 -0.08 6.14
N ASP A 356 -0.44 1.13 5.61
CA ASP A 356 -0.51 2.38 6.34
C ASP A 356 -1.97 2.89 6.27
N PHE A 357 -2.38 3.76 7.18
CA PHE A 357 -3.74 4.29 7.24
C PHE A 357 -3.72 5.80 7.25
N ALA A 358 -4.38 6.42 6.28
CA ALA A 358 -4.53 7.86 6.25
C ALA A 358 -5.83 8.32 6.89
N GLN A 359 -5.75 9.36 7.70
CA GLN A 359 -6.85 9.97 8.41
C GLN A 359 -6.82 11.47 8.21
N ARG A 360 -7.93 12.02 7.69
CA ARG A 360 -8.19 13.46 7.70
C ARG A 360 -8.88 13.81 9.02
N THR A 361 -8.23 14.69 9.77
CA THR A 361 -8.81 15.35 10.95
C THR A 361 -9.14 16.81 10.59
N PRO A 362 -9.90 17.54 11.41
CA PRO A 362 -10.24 18.94 11.13
C PRO A 362 -9.01 19.84 10.92
N ASP A 363 -7.87 19.52 11.55
CA ASP A 363 -6.66 20.35 11.50
C ASP A 363 -5.49 19.72 10.73
N LYS A 364 -5.46 18.40 10.54
CA LYS A 364 -4.28 17.67 10.02
C LYS A 364 -4.64 16.51 9.10
N LEU A 365 -3.69 16.16 8.23
CA LEU A 365 -3.64 14.84 7.60
C LEU A 365 -2.64 13.98 8.37
N ILE A 366 -3.06 12.82 8.84
CA ILE A 366 -2.21 11.89 9.56
C ILE A 366 -2.08 10.60 8.74
N ILE A 367 -0.86 10.13 8.53
CA ILE A 367 -0.59 8.77 8.03
C ILE A 367 -0.06 7.95 9.21
N TRP A 368 -0.87 6.97 9.63
CA TRP A 368 -0.56 5.99 10.65
C TRP A 368 0.16 4.82 9.99
N GLU A 369 1.45 4.65 10.30
CA GLU A 369 2.33 3.73 9.59
C GLU A 369 2.52 2.41 10.35
N SER A 370 2.88 1.37 9.58
CA SER A 370 3.58 0.15 10.00
C SER A 370 2.73 -1.07 10.39
N ILE A 371 1.57 -1.35 9.77
CA ILE A 371 1.02 -2.73 9.82
C ILE A 371 1.68 -3.57 8.74
N GLN A 372 2.68 -4.37 9.10
CA GLN A 372 3.24 -5.36 8.18
C GLN A 372 2.20 -6.43 7.88
N ILE A 373 2.04 -6.78 6.60
CA ILE A 373 1.08 -7.81 6.16
C ILE A 373 1.75 -9.03 5.51
N GLY A 374 3.06 -8.97 5.29
CA GLY A 374 3.88 -10.12 4.90
C GLY A 374 5.00 -9.74 3.94
N SER A 375 5.71 -10.75 3.45
CA SER A 375 6.75 -10.61 2.43
C SER A 375 6.66 -11.71 1.39
N THR A 376 6.95 -11.41 0.12
CA THR A 376 6.96 -12.39 -0.96
C THR A 376 8.21 -13.27 -0.99
N ASP A 377 9.10 -13.13 0.00
CA ASP A 377 10.28 -13.97 0.18
C ASP A 377 9.96 -15.34 0.82
N SER A 378 8.81 -15.47 1.49
CA SER A 378 8.42 -16.62 2.31
C SER A 378 7.02 -17.12 1.94
N SER A 379 6.75 -18.42 2.06
CA SER A 379 5.41 -18.94 1.75
C SER A 379 4.37 -18.38 2.70
N HIS A 380 4.67 -18.37 4.00
CA HIS A 380 3.80 -17.78 5.00
C HIS A 380 3.52 -16.30 4.71
N GLY A 381 4.55 -15.51 4.39
CA GLY A 381 4.37 -14.10 4.02
C GLY A 381 3.47 -13.93 2.80
N CYS A 382 3.64 -14.75 1.75
CA CYS A 382 2.75 -14.71 0.58
C CYS A 382 1.28 -15.00 0.93
N TYR A 383 1.01 -16.04 1.74
CA TYR A 383 -0.36 -16.37 2.16
C TYR A 383 -0.95 -15.28 3.06
N ALA A 384 -0.14 -14.69 3.96
CA ALA A 384 -0.56 -13.57 4.79
C ALA A 384 -0.92 -12.33 3.94
N ILE A 385 -0.15 -12.03 2.89
CA ILE A 385 -0.48 -10.94 1.96
C ILE A 385 -1.80 -11.21 1.24
N ILE A 386 -2.02 -12.43 0.73
CA ILE A 386 -3.30 -12.79 0.09
C ILE A 386 -4.46 -12.57 1.06
N ALA A 387 -4.37 -13.11 2.28
CA ALA A 387 -5.44 -12.97 3.26
C ALA A 387 -5.69 -11.50 3.65
N ALA A 388 -4.63 -10.70 3.78
CA ALA A 388 -4.73 -9.26 4.04
C ALA A 388 -5.39 -8.50 2.89
N LEU A 389 -5.04 -8.80 1.64
CA LEU A 389 -5.66 -8.20 0.45
C LEU A 389 -7.13 -8.57 0.32
N GLN A 390 -7.50 -9.82 0.60
CA GLN A 390 -8.89 -10.26 0.66
C GLN A 390 -9.68 -9.55 1.77
N ARG A 391 -9.08 -9.37 2.94
CA ARG A 391 -9.69 -8.61 4.04
C ARG A 391 -9.88 -7.13 3.69
N LEU A 392 -8.94 -6.54 2.95
CA LEU A 392 -9.04 -5.18 2.41
C LEU A 392 -10.12 -5.07 1.32
N ALA A 393 -10.28 -6.09 0.47
CA ALA A 393 -11.39 -6.16 -0.47
C ALA A 393 -12.74 -6.20 0.26
N GLY A 394 -12.84 -6.96 1.36
CA GLY A 394 -14.00 -6.92 2.26
C GLY A 394 -14.27 -5.50 2.78
N TRP A 395 -13.25 -4.79 3.27
CA TRP A 395 -13.40 -3.39 3.70
C TRP A 395 -13.94 -2.45 2.59
N CYS A 396 -13.54 -2.66 1.33
CA CYS A 396 -14.10 -1.89 0.21
C CYS A 396 -15.62 -2.04 0.12
N ARG A 397 -16.14 -3.24 0.40
CA ARG A 397 -17.58 -3.55 0.31
C ARG A 397 -18.33 -3.20 1.59
N ASP A 398 -17.76 -3.50 2.74
CA ASP A 398 -18.48 -3.50 4.02
C ASP A 398 -18.38 -2.15 4.75
N ASP A 399 -17.36 -1.36 4.44
CA ASP A 399 -17.10 -0.07 5.08
C ASP A 399 -17.12 1.08 4.07
N TYR A 400 -16.40 0.94 2.95
CA TYR A 400 -16.23 2.03 2.00
C TYR A 400 -17.47 2.27 1.13
N ALA A 401 -18.09 1.20 0.59
CA ALA A 401 -19.31 1.33 -0.21
C ALA A 401 -20.48 1.94 0.60
N PRO A 402 -20.78 1.51 1.85
CA PRO A 402 -21.83 2.14 2.65
C PRO A 402 -21.52 3.60 3.03
N TRP A 403 -20.24 3.98 3.12
CA TRP A 403 -19.86 5.38 3.27
C TRP A 403 -20.21 6.19 2.01
N TRP A 404 -19.93 5.65 0.82
CA TRP A 404 -20.29 6.26 -0.47
C TRP A 404 -21.80 6.42 -0.65
N GLU A 405 -22.58 5.41 -0.27
CA GLU A 405 -24.05 5.48 -0.28
C GLU A 405 -24.55 6.67 0.55
N LYS A 406 -24.00 6.86 1.76
CA LYS A 406 -24.35 8.00 2.61
C LYS A 406 -23.93 9.33 1.98
N ALA A 407 -22.73 9.39 1.40
CA ALA A 407 -22.18 10.59 0.77
C ALA A 407 -22.98 11.02 -0.48
N LEU A 408 -23.67 10.08 -1.14
CA LEU A 408 -24.53 10.30 -2.30
C LEU A 408 -26.03 10.17 -1.99
N ALA A 409 -26.43 10.12 -0.72
CA ALA A 409 -27.82 9.83 -0.37
C ALA A 409 -28.81 10.83 -0.99
N GLY A 410 -29.99 10.36 -1.42
CA GLY A 410 -31.01 11.17 -2.09
C GLY A 410 -30.68 11.49 -3.57
N LEU A 411 -29.67 10.84 -4.14
CA LEU A 411 -29.36 10.86 -5.56
C LEU A 411 -29.78 9.56 -6.26
N GLU A 412 -30.38 8.62 -5.53
CA GLU A 412 -30.80 7.35 -6.07
C GLU A 412 -31.93 7.57 -7.08
N GLY A 413 -31.76 7.05 -8.29
CA GLY A 413 -32.81 6.98 -9.31
C GLY A 413 -33.47 5.60 -9.32
N PRO A 414 -34.59 5.41 -10.06
CA PRO A 414 -35.05 4.06 -10.37
C PRO A 414 -33.90 3.29 -11.03
N VAL A 415 -33.59 2.13 -10.47
CA VAL A 415 -32.61 1.17 -10.99
C VAL A 415 -33.13 0.58 -12.30
#